data_AF-A0A2J4YJY7-F1
#
_entry.id   AF-A0A2J4YJY7-F1
#
_cell.length_a   1.000
_cell.length_b   1.000
_cell.length_c   1.000
_cell.angle_alpha   90.00
_cell.angle_beta   90.00
_cell.angle_gamma   90.00
#
_symmetry.space_group_name_H-M   'P 1'
#
loop_
_entity.id
_entity.type
_entity.pdbx_description
1 polymer ?
#
loop_
_entity_poly.entity_id
_entity_poly.type
_entity_poly.pdbx_seq_one_letter_code
_entity_poly.pdbx_strand_id
1 'polypeptide(L)' 'MAAKRVVMVVDMQNGVFATPRIERERCAAQINRLINAADTVIFIQHCEEGGLE' A
#
# COMPACT_ATOMS: atom_id res chain seq x y z
N MET A 1 -28.13 5.31 1.52
CA MET A 1 -26.86 5.39 0.75
C MET A 1 -25.98 4.23 1.18
N ALA A 2 -25.35 3.52 0.26
CA ALA A 2 -24.32 2.53 0.63
C ALA A 2 -23.12 3.27 1.26
N ALA A 3 -22.52 2.70 2.31
CA ALA A 3 -21.33 3.26 2.92
C ALA A 3 -20.17 3.25 1.90
N LYS A 4 -19.45 4.37 1.79
CA LYS A 4 -18.32 4.50 0.87
C LYS A 4 -17.15 3.66 1.36
N ARG A 5 -16.58 2.82 0.49
CA ARG A 5 -15.40 2.02 0.77
C ARG A 5 -14.16 2.87 0.55
N VAL A 6 -13.37 3.06 1.60
CA VAL A 6 -12.12 3.81 1.55
C VAL A 6 -10.97 2.86 1.89
N VAL A 7 -9.91 2.90 1.09
CA VAL A 7 -8.67 2.17 1.36
C VAL A 7 -7.54 3.17 1.56
N MET A 8 -6.75 2.97 2.61
CA MET A 8 -5.54 3.72 2.86
C MET A 8 -4.33 2.82 2.63
N VAL A 9 -3.44 3.22 1.74
CA VAL A 9 -2.21 2.51 1.41
C VAL A 9 -1.05 3.31 1.98
N VAL A 10 -0.32 2.71 2.92
CA VAL A 10 0.75 3.39 3.67
C VAL A 10 2.09 2.80 3.25
N ASP A 11 2.97 3.66 2.75
CA ASP A 11 4.39 3.40 2.51
C ASP A 11 4.70 2.22 1.58
N MET A 12 3.74 1.74 0.78
CA MET A 12 3.96 0.64 -0.17
C MET A 12 4.68 1.11 -1.45
N GLN A 13 5.77 1.86 -1.29
CA GLN A 13 6.69 2.31 -2.33
C GLN A 13 7.80 1.27 -2.59
N ASN A 14 8.50 1.38 -3.72
CA ASN A 14 9.60 0.46 -4.05
C ASN A 14 10.72 0.43 -2.99
N GLY A 15 10.93 1.53 -2.27
CA GLY A 15 11.90 1.61 -1.16
C GLY A 15 11.63 0.59 -0.04
N VAL A 16 10.37 0.25 0.24
CA VAL A 16 10.02 -0.79 1.22
C VAL A 16 10.48 -2.18 0.77
N PHE A 17 10.66 -2.40 -0.53
CA PHE A 17 11.16 -3.66 -1.06
C PHE A 17 12.68 -3.74 -1.18
N ALA A 18 13.41 -2.69 -0.76
CA ALA A 18 14.87 -2.71 -0.70
C ALA A 18 15.39 -3.67 0.38
N THR A 19 14.57 -3.99 1.39
CA THR A 19 14.84 -5.05 2.37
C THR A 19 13.81 -6.18 2.27
N PRO A 20 14.13 -7.42 2.67
CA PRO A 20 13.21 -8.55 2.59
C PRO A 20 11.88 -8.28 3.31
N ARG A 21 10.78 -8.74 2.71
CA ARG A 21 9.42 -8.66 3.28
C ARG A 21 8.77 -10.03 3.22
N ILE A 22 8.14 -10.39 4.33
CA ILE A 22 7.34 -11.62 4.43
C ILE A 22 6.18 -11.50 3.42
N GLU A 23 5.97 -12.54 2.62
CA GLU A 23 4.84 -12.64 1.69
C GLU A 23 4.70 -11.45 0.72
N ARG A 24 5.81 -10.79 0.34
CA ARG A 24 5.86 -9.60 -0.53
C ARG A 24 4.84 -9.62 -1.68
N GLU A 25 4.86 -10.66 -2.51
CA GLU A 25 4.01 -10.75 -3.70
C GLU A 25 2.54 -10.85 -3.34
N ARG A 26 2.21 -11.66 -2.33
CA ARG A 26 0.83 -11.84 -1.87
C ARG A 26 0.29 -10.57 -1.24
N CYS A 27 1.08 -9.88 -0.41
CA CYS A 27 0.70 -8.59 0.16
C CYS A 27 0.44 -7.55 -0.93
N ALA A 28 1.35 -7.41 -1.89
CA ALA A 28 1.16 -6.47 -3.01
C ALA A 28 -0.10 -6.80 -3.84
N ALA A 29 -0.34 -8.08 -4.13
CA ALA A 29 -1.54 -8.51 -4.85
C ALA A 29 -2.83 -8.20 -4.06
N GLN A 30 -2.81 -8.36 -2.73
CA GLN A 30 -3.95 -8.04 -1.87
C GLN A 30 -4.24 -6.54 -1.82
N ILE A 31 -3.19 -5.71 -1.70
CA ILE A 31 -3.30 -4.24 -1.75
C ILE A 31 -3.95 -3.81 -3.07
N ASN A 32 -3.47 -4.34 -4.21
CA ASN A 32 -4.02 -4.02 -5.52
C ASN A 32 -5.49 -4.42 -5.65
N ARG A 33 -5.90 -5.57 -5.10
CA ARG A 33 -7.32 -5.97 -5.05
C ARG A 33 -8.16 -4.99 -4.24
N LEU A 34 -7.66 -4.52 -3.09
CA LEU A 34 -8.35 -3.56 -2.23
C LEU A 34 -8.47 -2.18 -2.90
N ILE A 35 -7.40 -1.69 -3.52
CA ILE A 35 -7.39 -0.46 -4.33
C ILE A 35 -8.48 -0.53 -5.41
N ASN A 36 -8.53 -1.63 -6.16
CA ASN A 36 -9.50 -1.81 -7.25
C ASN A 36 -10.96 -1.89 -6.76
N ALA A 37 -11.17 -2.33 -5.52
CA ALA A 37 -12.50 -2.45 -4.92
C ALA A 37 -12.96 -1.20 -4.17
N ALA A 38 -12.09 -0.20 -3.96
CA ALA A 38 -12.39 0.98 -3.17
C ALA A 38 -13.04 2.08 -4.01
N ASP A 39 -13.94 2.85 -3.39
CA ASP A 39 -14.52 4.04 -4.01
C ASP A 39 -13.61 5.27 -3.80
N THR A 40 -12.67 5.20 -2.86
CA THR A 40 -11.63 6.21 -2.63
C THR A 40 -10.37 5.55 -2.09
N VAL A 41 -9.23 5.98 -2.61
CA VAL A 41 -7.92 5.48 -2.18
C VAL A 41 -7.09 6.66 -1.68
N ILE A 42 -6.52 6.52 -0.49
CA ILE A 42 -5.63 7.50 0.13
C ILE A 42 -4.25 6.88 0.18
N PHE A 43 -3.27 7.53 -0.45
CA PHE A 43 -1.87 7.10 -0.37
C PHE A 43 -1.15 7.95 0.68
N ILE A 44 -0.46 7.30 1.61
CA ILE A 44 0.48 7.90 2.53
C ILE A 44 1.86 7.40 2.13
N GLN A 45 2.78 8.33 1.88
CA GLN A 45 4.11 8.02 1.38
C GLN A 45 5.15 8.50 2.37
N HIS A 46 6.22 7.72 2.55
CA HIS A 46 7.42 8.19 3.21
C HIS A 46 8.23 9.03 2.23
N CYS A 47 8.69 10.21 2.66
CA CYS A 47 9.35 11.21 1.81
C CYS A 47 10.86 11.31 2.04
N GLU A 48 11.46 10.49 2.90
CA GLU A 48 12.92 10.49 3.08
C GLU A 48 13.61 9.62 2.02
N GLU A 49 14.80 10.04 1.57
CA GLU A 49 15.68 9.24 0.72
C GLU A 49 16.33 8.11 1.54
N GLY A 50 15.56 7.06 1.84
CA GLY A 50 16.07 5.92 2.59
C GLY A 50 14.93 4.99 3.00
N GLY A 51 14.97 3.75 2.53
CA GLY A 51 14.12 2.70 3.10
C GLY A 51 14.51 2.43 4.55
N LEU A 52 13.56 1.89 5.34
CA LEU A 52 13.70 1.55 6.76
C LEU A 52 15.15 1.14 7.10
N GLU A 53 15.88 2.02 7.78
CA GLU A 53 17.20 1.74 8.37
C GLU A 53 17.12 0.61 9.40
#